data_AF-A0A7D9K0Y0-F1
#
_entry.id   AF-A0A7D9K0Y0-F1
#
_cell.length_a   1.000
_cell.length_b   1.000
_cell.length_c   1.000
_cell.angle_alpha   90.00
_cell.angle_beta   90.00
_cell.angle_gamma   90.00
#
_symmetry.space_group_name_H-M   'P 1'
#
loop_
_entity.id
_entity.type
_entity.pdbx_description
1 polymer ?
#
loop_
_entity_poly.entity_id
_entity_poly.type
_entity_poly.pdbx_seq_one_letter_code
_entity_poly.pdbx_strand_id
1 'polypeptide(L)'
;MFCVWVFCRDTFRDDLLTILQNSRSDFVYDLVENMKPTPGANSKSAKRRPTVSSQFRTSLTSLMTTLSQAHPYFVRCIKPNGSKLPDKFDPKLVLDQLRYSGMLETVRIRRAGFPVRILYADFAFSYKVLMRGKPISGNPEQDGSLLLDEIDPTRKKWKLGKTK
;
A
#
# COMPACT_ATOMS: atom_id res chain seq x y z
N MET A 1 12.78 24.71 18.47
CA MET A 1 11.60 23.96 17.99
C MET A 1 10.51 24.82 17.33
N PHE A 2 10.73 26.12 17.06
CA PHE A 2 9.74 27.01 16.42
C PHE A 2 10.04 27.34 14.93
N CYS A 3 11.24 27.05 14.44
CA CYS A 3 11.69 27.50 13.12
C CYS A 3 11.10 26.69 11.94
N VAL A 4 10.69 25.44 12.16
CA VAL A 4 10.21 24.55 11.08
C VAL A 4 8.77 24.88 10.63
N TRP A 5 7.96 25.50 11.48
CA TRP A 5 6.54 25.76 11.16
C TRP A 5 6.35 26.91 10.17
N VAL A 6 7.29 27.86 10.10
CA VAL A 6 7.22 29.00 9.17
C VAL A 6 7.45 28.56 7.72
N PHE A 7 8.18 27.48 7.48
CA PHE A 7 8.49 26.97 6.14
C PHE A 7 7.32 26.18 5.49
N CYS A 8 6.27 25.84 6.24
CA CYS A 8 5.07 25.20 5.65
C CYS A 8 4.16 26.16 4.90
N ARG A 9 4.42 27.47 4.99
CA ARG A 9 3.73 28.51 4.23
C ARG A 9 4.60 28.82 3.02
N ASP A 10 4.37 28.10 1.92
CA ASP A 10 4.91 28.44 0.59
C ASP A 10 4.49 29.86 0.24
N THR A 11 5.32 30.82 0.63
CA THR A 11 5.05 32.24 0.43
C THR A 11 5.85 32.66 -0.78
N PHE A 12 5.36 32.28 -1.94
CA PHE A 12 5.82 32.89 -3.18
C PHE A 12 5.28 34.33 -3.21
N ARG A 13 6.16 35.32 -3.40
CA ARG A 13 5.72 36.72 -3.50
C ARG A 13 5.02 36.92 -4.84
N ASP A 14 3.85 37.54 -4.79
CA ASP A 14 3.02 37.79 -5.97
C ASP A 14 3.74 38.70 -7.00
N ASP A 15 4.67 39.57 -6.55
CA ASP A 15 5.51 40.40 -7.43
C ASP A 15 6.45 39.57 -8.32
N LEU A 16 7.04 38.50 -7.76
CA LEU A 16 7.92 37.59 -8.52
C LEU A 16 7.10 36.80 -9.55
N LEU A 17 5.86 36.43 -9.22
CA LEU A 17 4.96 35.74 -10.14
C LEU A 17 4.63 36.64 -11.34
N THR A 18 4.46 37.94 -11.09
CA THR A 18 4.18 38.95 -12.11
C THR A 18 5.39 39.22 -13.00
N ILE A 19 6.61 39.22 -12.45
CA ILE A 19 7.84 39.35 -13.22
C ILE A 19 8.06 38.11 -14.10
N LEU A 20 7.87 36.91 -13.56
CA LEU A 20 8.06 35.67 -14.32
C LEU A 20 7.03 35.51 -15.44
N GLN A 21 5.81 36.02 -15.27
CA GLN A 21 4.79 36.09 -16.32
C GLN A 21 5.12 37.07 -17.45
N ASN A 22 6.00 38.04 -17.21
CA ASN A 22 6.46 38.97 -18.24
C ASN A 22 7.82 38.55 -18.84
N SER A 23 8.27 37.33 -18.55
CA SER A 23 9.51 36.79 -19.12
C SER A 23 9.35 36.57 -20.63
N ARG A 24 10.42 36.89 -21.39
CA ARG A 24 10.47 36.68 -22.85
C ARG A 24 10.69 35.22 -23.28
N SER A 25 10.86 34.32 -22.31
CA SER A 25 11.06 32.90 -22.56
C SER A 25 9.72 32.17 -22.45
N ASP A 26 9.26 31.58 -23.55
CA ASP A 26 7.99 30.83 -23.61
C ASP A 26 7.93 29.71 -22.54
N PHE A 27 9.04 29.00 -22.32
CA PHE A 27 9.15 27.98 -21.27
C PHE A 27 8.83 28.50 -19.86
N VAL A 28 9.27 29.72 -19.53
CA VAL A 28 9.06 30.30 -18.18
C VAL A 28 7.63 30.77 -18.04
N TYR A 29 7.06 31.31 -19.11
CA TYR A 29 5.65 31.71 -19.16
C TYR A 29 4.74 30.49 -18.94
N ASP A 30 4.94 29.42 -19.71
CA ASP A 30 4.17 28.18 -19.63
C ASP A 30 4.26 27.55 -18.23
N LEU A 31 5.45 27.51 -17.64
CA LEU A 31 5.65 26.95 -16.30
C LEU A 31 4.82 27.70 -15.24
N VAL A 32 4.75 29.04 -15.33
CA VAL A 32 4.08 29.89 -14.34
C VAL A 32 2.58 29.93 -14.56
N GLU A 33 2.13 29.88 -15.81
CA GLU A 33 0.70 29.75 -16.14
C GLU A 33 0.12 28.46 -15.53
N ASN A 34 0.85 27.35 -15.64
CA ASN A 34 0.47 26.07 -15.04
C ASN A 34 0.54 26.04 -13.50
N MET A 35 1.22 27.01 -12.86
CA MET A 35 1.26 27.15 -11.40
C MET A 35 0.12 27.97 -10.81
N LYS A 36 -0.67 28.69 -11.63
CA LYS A 36 -1.79 29.49 -11.11
C LYS A 36 -2.87 28.56 -10.54
N PRO A 37 -3.33 28.78 -9.29
CA PRO A 37 -4.53 28.12 -8.81
C PRO A 37 -5.71 28.56 -9.69
N THR A 38 -6.47 27.61 -10.22
CA THR A 38 -7.59 27.85 -11.13
C THR A 38 -8.57 28.88 -10.54
N PRO A 39 -8.94 29.96 -11.26
CA PRO A 39 -9.76 31.06 -10.74
C PRO A 39 -11.27 30.70 -10.62
N GLY A 40 -11.59 29.48 -10.19
CA GLY A 40 -12.95 28.96 -10.04
C GLY A 40 -13.37 28.60 -8.60
N ALA A 41 -12.46 28.64 -7.63
CA ALA A 41 -12.78 28.27 -6.24
C ALA A 41 -13.15 29.49 -5.37
N ASN A 42 -14.06 30.34 -5.85
CA ASN A 42 -14.71 31.37 -5.04
C ASN A 42 -15.80 30.73 -4.15
N SER A 43 -15.37 30.04 -3.10
CA SER A 43 -16.23 29.66 -1.98
C SER A 43 -15.88 30.53 -0.78
N LYS A 44 -16.82 31.41 -0.44
CA LYS A 44 -16.82 32.31 0.72
C LYS A 44 -16.62 31.52 2.02
N SER A 45 -15.41 31.47 2.51
CA SER A 45 -15.05 31.33 3.94
C SER A 45 -13.53 31.40 4.02
N ALA A 46 -12.99 31.87 5.15
CA ALA A 46 -11.57 32.10 5.41
C ALA A 46 -10.70 30.82 5.35
N LYS A 47 -10.62 30.15 4.20
CA LYS A 47 -9.67 29.07 3.96
C LYS A 47 -8.30 29.69 3.79
N ARG A 48 -7.53 29.68 4.88
CA ARG A 48 -6.08 29.93 4.90
C ARG A 48 -5.46 29.29 3.65
N ARG A 49 -4.58 30.04 2.96
CA ARG A 49 -3.81 29.55 1.81
C ARG A 49 -3.31 28.11 2.11
N PRO A 50 -3.55 27.13 1.22
CA PRO A 50 -3.24 25.73 1.50
C PRO A 50 -1.75 25.61 1.79
N THR A 51 -1.41 25.14 2.99
CA THR A 51 -0.02 24.89 3.38
C THR A 51 0.52 23.67 2.64
N VAL A 52 1.85 23.58 2.52
CA VAL A 52 2.53 22.39 1.99
C VAL A 52 2.01 21.11 2.65
N SER A 53 1.79 21.16 3.96
CA SER A 53 1.26 20.04 4.74
C SER A 53 -0.16 19.64 4.32
N SER A 54 -1.02 20.61 3.99
CA SER A 54 -2.39 20.33 3.54
C SER A 54 -2.40 19.72 2.15
N GLN A 55 -1.53 20.18 1.24
CA GLN A 55 -1.41 19.62 -0.10
C GLN A 55 -0.86 18.19 -0.05
N PHE A 56 0.22 17.96 0.72
CA PHE A 56 0.80 16.63 0.92
C PHE A 56 -0.21 15.63 1.50
N ARG A 57 -1.03 16.05 2.48
CA ARG A 57 -2.10 15.21 3.04
C ARG A 57 -3.13 14.83 1.98
N THR A 58 -3.56 15.78 1.14
CA THR A 58 -4.52 15.51 0.06
C THR A 58 -3.93 14.51 -0.94
N SER A 59 -2.69 14.70 -1.38
CA SER A 59 -2.00 13.79 -2.29
C SER A 59 -1.83 12.38 -1.70
N LEU A 60 -1.45 12.27 -0.42
CA LEU A 60 -1.33 10.99 0.28
C LEU A 60 -2.69 10.28 0.37
N THR A 61 -3.75 11.04 0.67
CA THR A 61 -5.11 10.47 0.75
C THR A 61 -5.56 9.94 -0.60
N SER A 62 -5.32 10.69 -1.68
CA SER A 62 -5.62 10.23 -3.05
C SER A 62 -4.87 8.93 -3.38
N LEU A 63 -3.58 8.85 -3.05
CA LEU A 63 -2.77 7.66 -3.26
C LEU A 63 -3.30 6.45 -2.49
N MET A 64 -3.66 6.62 -1.21
CA MET A 64 -4.21 5.53 -0.40
C MET A 64 -5.54 5.02 -0.95
N THR A 65 -6.41 5.91 -1.46
CA THR A 65 -7.66 5.50 -2.11
C THR A 65 -7.38 4.63 -3.33
N THR A 66 -6.45 5.01 -4.20
CA THR A 66 -6.07 4.21 -5.37
C THR A 66 -5.46 2.87 -4.97
N LEU A 67 -4.55 2.84 -3.98
CA LEU A 67 -3.94 1.61 -3.49
C LEU A 67 -4.95 0.65 -2.86
N SER A 68 -6.00 1.18 -2.22
CA SER A 68 -7.05 0.36 -1.59
C SER A 68 -7.95 -0.38 -2.59
N GLN A 69 -7.99 0.06 -3.84
CA GLN A 69 -8.78 -0.57 -4.91
C GLN A 69 -8.06 -1.78 -5.54
N ALA A 70 -6.75 -1.89 -5.35
CA ALA A 70 -5.93 -2.96 -5.91
C ALA A 70 -5.55 -4.01 -4.87
N HIS A 71 -5.01 -5.15 -5.32
CA HIS A 71 -4.40 -6.14 -4.44
C HIS A 71 -2.96 -5.72 -4.09
N PRO A 72 -2.64 -5.36 -2.83
CA PRO A 72 -1.33 -4.81 -2.50
C PRO A 72 -0.27 -5.90 -2.35
N TYR A 73 0.85 -5.74 -3.06
CA TYR A 73 2.08 -6.50 -2.84
C TYR A 73 3.06 -5.65 -2.02
N PHE A 74 3.64 -6.24 -0.97
CA PHE A 74 4.55 -5.53 -0.08
C PHE A 74 5.99 -6.01 -0.32
N VAL A 75 6.84 -5.11 -0.79
CA VAL A 75 8.30 -5.32 -0.91
C VAL A 75 9.00 -4.56 0.21
N ARG A 76 9.91 -5.23 0.93
CA ARG A 76 10.66 -4.65 2.05
C ARG A 76 12.15 -4.69 1.74
N CYS A 77 12.74 -3.51 1.56
CA CYS A 77 14.17 -3.38 1.33
C CYS A 77 14.92 -3.43 2.67
N ILE A 78 16.02 -4.17 2.73
CA ILE A 78 16.87 -4.32 3.92
C ILE A 78 18.27 -3.83 3.59
N LYS A 79 18.81 -2.93 4.42
CA LYS A 79 20.18 -2.43 4.29
C LYS A 79 21.15 -3.42 4.96
N PRO A 80 22.13 -3.99 4.24
CA PRO A 80 23.01 -5.02 4.81
C PRO A 80 24.08 -4.46 5.74
N ASN A 81 24.58 -3.22 5.51
CA ASN A 81 25.58 -2.59 6.35
C ASN A 81 25.47 -1.06 6.32
N GLY A 82 25.94 -0.39 7.39
CA GLY A 82 25.95 1.07 7.51
C GLY A 82 26.91 1.79 6.55
N SER A 83 28.04 1.16 6.25
CA SER A 83 29.18 1.72 5.50
C SER A 83 28.99 1.76 3.98
N LYS A 84 27.86 1.27 3.45
CA LYS A 84 27.57 1.17 2.01
C LYS A 84 28.62 0.35 1.23
N LEU A 85 29.24 -0.64 1.87
CA LEU A 85 30.22 -1.52 1.24
C LEU A 85 29.52 -2.74 0.61
N PRO A 86 29.99 -3.24 -0.55
CA PRO A 86 29.55 -4.53 -1.06
C PRO A 86 30.02 -5.68 -0.15
N ASP A 87 29.32 -6.82 -0.20
CA ASP A 87 29.63 -8.08 0.50
C ASP A 87 29.80 -8.03 2.02
N LYS A 88 29.49 -6.89 2.64
CA LYS A 88 29.51 -6.72 4.10
C LYS A 88 28.10 -6.87 4.65
N PHE A 89 27.90 -7.87 5.50
CA PHE A 89 26.64 -8.12 6.21
C PHE A 89 26.80 -7.85 7.70
N ASP A 90 26.03 -6.88 8.22
CA ASP A 90 25.93 -6.59 9.64
C ASP A 90 24.65 -7.21 10.22
N PRO A 91 24.76 -8.33 10.95
CA PRO A 91 23.60 -9.04 11.47
C PRO A 91 22.80 -8.21 12.48
N LYS A 92 23.44 -7.32 13.25
CA LYS A 92 22.73 -6.51 14.25
C LYS A 92 21.85 -5.47 13.57
N LEU A 93 22.42 -4.74 12.60
CA LEU A 93 21.69 -3.75 11.81
C LEU A 93 20.49 -4.37 11.07
N VAL A 94 20.69 -5.55 10.48
CA VAL A 94 19.63 -6.25 9.74
C VAL A 94 18.54 -6.76 10.70
N LEU A 95 18.91 -7.33 11.84
CA LEU A 95 17.95 -7.81 12.83
C LEU A 95 17.09 -6.67 13.39
N ASP A 96 17.69 -5.53 13.67
CA ASP A 96 16.97 -4.36 14.16
C ASP A 96 16.01 -3.81 13.11
N GLN A 97 16.41 -3.77 11.83
CA GLN A 97 15.50 -3.42 10.73
C GLN A 97 14.29 -4.37 10.67
N LEU A 98 14.51 -5.68 10.79
CA LEU A 98 13.43 -6.68 10.77
C LEU A 98 12.46 -6.52 11.95
N ARG A 99 12.97 -6.11 13.12
CA ARG A 99 12.18 -5.84 14.32
C ARG A 99 11.36 -4.56 14.16
N TYR A 100 11.99 -3.43 13.83
CA TYR A 100 11.30 -2.14 13.71
C TYR A 100 10.34 -2.08 12.52
N SER A 101 10.63 -2.78 11.42
CA SER A 101 9.71 -2.85 10.28
C SER A 101 8.51 -3.78 10.51
N GLY A 102 8.46 -4.49 11.64
CA GLY A 102 7.43 -5.48 11.96
C GLY A 102 7.42 -6.69 11.02
N MET A 103 8.54 -6.98 10.33
CA MET A 103 8.62 -8.10 9.37
C MET A 103 8.41 -9.44 10.08
N LEU A 104 9.06 -9.62 11.23
CA LEU A 104 8.94 -10.84 12.02
C LEU A 104 7.50 -11.09 12.49
N GLU A 105 6.84 -10.01 12.92
CA GLU A 105 5.45 -10.08 13.36
C GLU A 105 4.49 -10.35 12.20
N THR A 106 4.73 -9.72 11.05
CA THR A 106 3.96 -9.98 9.82
C THR A 106 4.07 -11.44 9.38
N VAL A 107 5.27 -12.03 9.46
CA VAL A 107 5.48 -13.45 9.16
C VAL A 107 4.76 -14.34 10.19
N ARG A 108 4.83 -14.00 11.48
CA ARG A 108 4.13 -14.73 12.54
C ARG A 108 2.62 -14.74 12.34
N ILE A 109 2.02 -13.57 12.06
CA ILE A 109 0.58 -13.42 11.80
C ILE A 109 0.19 -14.16 10.51
N ARG A 110 0.96 -14.02 9.43
CA ARG A 110 0.67 -14.73 8.17
C ARG A 110 0.82 -16.25 8.29
N ARG A 111 1.71 -16.73 9.16
CA ARG A 111 1.89 -18.17 9.42
C ARG A 111 0.81 -18.74 10.34
N ALA A 112 0.35 -17.97 11.32
CA ALA A 112 -0.74 -18.37 12.21
C ALA A 112 -2.13 -18.22 11.57
N GLY A 113 -2.27 -17.33 10.59
CA GLY A 113 -3.49 -17.15 9.82
C GLY A 113 -3.59 -18.08 8.61
N PHE A 114 -4.75 -18.03 7.96
CA PHE A 114 -5.01 -18.66 6.66
C PHE A 114 -4.99 -17.58 5.58
N PRO A 115 -3.85 -17.33 4.91
CA PRO A 115 -3.72 -16.24 3.94
C PRO A 115 -4.51 -16.49 2.65
N VAL A 116 -4.73 -17.76 2.31
CA VAL A 116 -5.48 -18.20 1.14
C VAL A 116 -6.92 -18.49 1.56
N ARG A 117 -7.89 -17.86 0.90
CA ARG A 117 -9.33 -18.05 1.14
C ARG A 117 -10.04 -18.24 -0.19
N ILE A 118 -10.46 -19.46 -0.47
CA ILE A 118 -11.04 -19.88 -1.74
C ILE A 118 -12.51 -20.22 -1.51
N LEU A 119 -13.40 -19.84 -2.42
CA LEU A 119 -14.81 -20.22 -2.34
C LEU A 119 -14.95 -21.73 -2.52
N TYR A 120 -15.93 -22.35 -1.87
CA TYR A 120 -16.15 -23.80 -2.00
C TYR A 120 -16.37 -24.24 -3.46
N ALA A 121 -17.11 -23.46 -4.24
CA ALA A 121 -17.34 -23.73 -5.66
C ALA A 121 -16.03 -23.68 -6.48
N ASP A 122 -15.20 -22.65 -6.25
CA ASP A 122 -13.91 -22.49 -6.94
C ASP A 122 -12.92 -23.59 -6.54
N PHE A 123 -12.95 -23.99 -5.27
CA PHE A 123 -12.15 -25.10 -4.75
C PHE A 123 -12.56 -26.42 -5.43
N ALA A 124 -13.85 -26.75 -5.43
CA ALA A 124 -14.36 -27.96 -6.05
C ALA A 124 -14.08 -28.00 -7.56
N PHE A 125 -14.19 -26.87 -8.25
CA PHE A 125 -13.86 -26.77 -9.67
C PHE A 125 -12.36 -26.95 -9.94
N SER A 126 -11.51 -26.23 -9.21
CA SER A 126 -10.05 -26.24 -9.43
C SER A 126 -9.42 -27.58 -9.05
N TYR A 127 -9.90 -28.21 -7.98
CA TYR A 127 -9.37 -29.46 -7.46
C TYR A 127 -10.18 -30.69 -7.88
N LYS A 128 -11.09 -30.57 -8.85
CA LYS A 128 -11.88 -31.70 -9.37
C LYS A 128 -11.02 -32.86 -9.85
N VAL A 129 -9.81 -32.58 -10.34
CA VAL A 129 -8.84 -33.60 -10.78
C VAL A 129 -8.38 -34.47 -9.60
N LEU A 130 -8.22 -33.88 -8.41
CA LEU A 130 -7.84 -34.60 -7.17
C LEU A 130 -9.01 -35.38 -6.55
N MET A 131 -10.25 -35.09 -6.97
CA MET A 131 -11.47 -35.78 -6.53
C MET A 131 -11.80 -37.02 -7.37
N ARG A 132 -11.01 -37.33 -8.42
CA ARG A 132 -11.29 -38.48 -9.30
C ARG A 132 -11.21 -39.79 -8.51
N GLY A 133 -12.31 -40.55 -8.51
CA GLY A 133 -12.43 -41.82 -7.78
C GLY A 133 -12.96 -41.70 -6.35
N LYS A 134 -13.35 -40.49 -5.91
CA LYS A 134 -13.91 -40.24 -4.57
C LYS A 134 -15.44 -40.09 -4.63
N PRO A 135 -16.17 -40.43 -3.55
CA PRO A 135 -17.61 -40.18 -3.49
C PRO A 135 -17.86 -38.68 -3.46
N ILE A 136 -18.44 -38.15 -4.54
CA ILE A 136 -18.84 -36.74 -4.66
C ILE A 136 -20.29 -36.66 -4.17
N SER A 137 -20.55 -35.94 -3.09
CA SER A 137 -21.91 -35.76 -2.55
C SER A 137 -22.70 -34.68 -3.31
N GLY A 138 -22.01 -33.87 -4.12
CA GLY A 138 -22.59 -32.74 -4.86
C GLY A 138 -22.62 -31.45 -4.03
N ASN A 139 -22.29 -31.52 -2.74
CA ASN A 139 -22.09 -30.35 -1.89
C ASN A 139 -20.59 -29.99 -1.87
N PRO A 140 -20.19 -28.84 -2.43
CA PRO A 140 -18.78 -28.48 -2.58
C PRO A 140 -18.04 -28.29 -1.24
N GLU A 141 -18.75 -27.98 -0.16
CA GLU A 141 -18.20 -27.91 1.20
C GLU A 141 -17.83 -29.31 1.73
N GLN A 142 -18.71 -30.28 1.55
CA GLN A 142 -18.50 -31.66 2.02
C GLN A 142 -17.39 -32.33 1.20
N ASP A 143 -17.46 -32.19 -0.12
CA ASP A 143 -16.43 -32.73 -1.02
C ASP A 143 -15.07 -32.12 -0.71
N GLY A 144 -15.01 -30.79 -0.48
CA GLY A 144 -13.78 -30.09 -0.13
C GLY A 144 -13.19 -30.53 1.22
N SER A 145 -14.03 -30.73 2.24
CA SER A 145 -13.58 -31.18 3.56
C SER A 145 -13.04 -32.62 3.53
N LEU A 146 -13.67 -33.53 2.77
CA LEU A 146 -13.17 -34.90 2.58
C LEU A 146 -11.76 -34.92 1.96
N LEU A 147 -11.54 -34.11 0.93
CA LEU A 147 -10.22 -34.01 0.29
C LEU A 147 -9.16 -33.45 1.24
N LEU A 148 -9.51 -32.42 2.01
CA LEU A 148 -8.58 -31.78 2.93
C LEU A 148 -8.28 -32.65 4.16
N ASP A 149 -9.24 -33.43 4.64
CA ASP A 149 -9.05 -34.39 5.74
C ASP A 149 -8.10 -35.53 5.34
N GLU A 150 -8.12 -35.96 4.08
CA GLU A 150 -7.19 -36.97 3.57
C GLU A 150 -5.75 -36.43 3.44
N ILE A 151 -5.59 -35.17 3.04
CA ILE A 151 -4.27 -34.54 2.85
C ILE A 151 -3.66 -34.09 4.19
N ASP A 152 -4.45 -33.50 5.08
CA ASP A 152 -4.02 -33.03 6.40
C ASP A 152 -5.10 -33.33 7.46
N PRO A 153 -5.08 -34.53 8.05
CA PRO A 153 -6.03 -34.91 9.11
C PRO A 153 -5.83 -34.11 10.40
N THR A 154 -4.72 -33.38 10.54
CA THR A 154 -4.46 -32.58 11.74
C THR A 154 -5.22 -31.26 11.76
N ARG A 155 -5.84 -30.85 10.64
CA ARG A 155 -6.62 -29.62 10.47
C ARG A 155 -5.91 -28.35 10.98
N LYS A 156 -4.58 -28.37 11.03
CA LYS A 156 -3.78 -27.23 11.50
C LYS A 156 -3.53 -26.22 10.40
N LYS A 157 -3.52 -26.66 9.13
CA LYS A 157 -3.18 -25.83 7.97
C LYS A 157 -4.39 -25.28 7.22
N TRP A 158 -5.60 -25.72 7.55
CA TRP A 158 -6.83 -25.29 6.90
C TRP A 158 -7.99 -25.20 7.89
N LYS A 159 -9.01 -24.42 7.54
CA LYS A 159 -10.25 -24.29 8.32
C LYS A 159 -11.41 -23.95 7.40
N LEU A 160 -12.57 -24.54 7.66
CA LEU A 160 -13.83 -24.23 6.98
C LEU A 160 -14.46 -22.96 7.57
N GLY A 161 -14.79 -22.02 6.70
CA GLY A 161 -15.59 -20.84 7.00
C GLY A 161 -17.04 -21.01 6.54
N LYS A 162 -17.83 -19.93 6.61
CA LYS A 162 -19.25 -19.98 6.19
C LYS A 162 -19.44 -20.11 4.67
N THR A 163 -18.50 -19.61 3.89
CA THR A 163 -18.61 -19.55 2.41
C THR A 163 -17.30 -19.92 1.69
N LYS A 164 -16.23 -20.21 2.45
CA LYS A 164 -14.86 -20.42 1.99
C LYS A 164 -14.15 -21.37 2.94
#